data_AF-A0AAD8X838-F1
#
_entry.id   AF-A0AAD8X838-F1
#
_cell.length_a   1.000
_cell.length_b   1.000
_cell.length_c   1.000
_cell.angle_alpha   90.00
_cell.angle_beta   90.00
_cell.angle_gamma   90.00
#
_symmetry.space_group_name_H-M   'P 1'
#
loop_
_entity.id
_entity.type
_entity.pdbx_description
1 polymer ?
#
loop_
_entity_poly.entity_id
_entity_poly.type
_entity_poly.pdbx_seq_one_letter_code
_entity_poly.pdbx_strand_id
1 'polypeptide(L)'
;MASFFSKARLATISKFTAGTTITGAAGLHLWTRQCAFDDNFTPANDPLFQHSLLKMVNPKNNPDFHDCCYRTVPFDKLRPDLVEDALSGGSKLVETYSAGVWGRYAFNIQRKIMEMARKDESNAGDLWEKEELLKSTYPVGTTFADDFIVIERSPSSILLRGGLSPRVAPDGPRELDSIITLDADLDRQARVVSFKLKSILLNGVSDGKGAPLPGPAVFLHQQYAKLLVTAGADHCVA
;
A
#
# COMPACT_ATOMS: atom_id res chain seq x y z
N MET A 1 21.78 5.19 48.89
CA MET A 1 22.49 5.22 47.60
C MET A 1 21.57 5.87 46.58
N ALA A 2 21.94 7.07 46.15
CA ALA A 2 21.07 8.00 45.44
C ALA A 2 21.04 7.74 43.94
N SER A 3 19.82 7.84 43.40
CA SER A 3 19.47 7.80 41.98
C SER A 3 20.21 8.88 41.19
N PHE A 4 20.96 8.46 40.17
CA PHE A 4 21.66 9.33 39.22
C PHE A 4 21.03 9.22 37.84
N PHE A 5 19.91 9.90 37.62
CA PHE A 5 19.57 10.45 36.30
C PHE A 5 18.81 11.76 36.50
N SER A 6 19.58 12.86 36.53
CA SER A 6 19.10 14.22 36.66
C SER A 6 18.33 14.67 35.40
N LYS A 7 17.15 15.23 35.62
CA LYS A 7 16.18 15.76 34.63
C LYS A 7 16.66 17.00 33.85
N ALA A 8 17.96 17.21 33.70
CA ALA A 8 18.54 18.48 33.23
C ALA A 8 19.15 18.45 31.81
N ARG A 9 18.83 17.45 30.97
CA ARG A 9 19.27 17.40 29.56
C ARG A 9 18.14 17.31 28.52
N LEU A 10 16.91 17.64 28.91
CA LEU A 10 15.74 17.63 28.01
C LEU A 10 15.25 19.03 27.60
N ALA A 11 15.95 20.10 27.98
CA ALA A 11 15.46 21.48 27.81
C ALA A 11 16.14 22.28 26.68
N THR A 12 16.76 21.63 25.68
CA THR A 12 17.36 22.35 24.54
C THR A 12 17.07 21.68 23.19
N ILE A 13 15.81 21.34 22.91
CA ILE A 13 15.30 21.17 21.54
C ILE A 13 13.87 21.72 21.49
N SER A 14 13.71 23.02 21.70
CA SER A 14 12.43 23.68 21.47
C SER A 14 12.70 25.10 21.01
N LYS A 15 12.91 25.25 19.69
CA LYS A 15 12.85 26.52 18.93
C LYS A 15 13.03 26.39 17.40
N PHE A 16 12.69 25.24 16.78
CA PHE A 16 12.74 25.08 15.32
C PHE A 16 11.59 24.25 14.70
N THR A 17 10.40 24.29 15.31
CA THR A 17 9.29 23.38 14.93
C THR A 17 8.10 24.02 14.20
N ALA A 18 8.10 25.35 13.99
CA ALA A 18 6.97 26.02 13.31
C ALA A 18 7.14 26.18 11.79
N GLY A 19 8.38 26.23 11.27
CA GLY A 19 8.65 26.38 9.83
C GLY A 19 8.76 25.05 9.06
N THR A 20 9.05 23.96 9.76
CA THR A 20 9.29 22.63 9.18
C THR A 20 7.99 21.86 8.89
N THR A 21 6.93 22.07 9.67
CA THR A 21 5.65 21.33 9.50
C THR A 21 4.87 21.80 8.27
N ILE A 22 4.76 23.12 8.04
CA ILE A 22 4.06 23.69 6.88
C ILE A 22 4.84 23.40 5.58
N THR A 23 6.16 23.58 5.58
CA THR A 23 7.00 23.28 4.41
C THR A 23 6.98 21.80 4.06
N GLY A 24 6.98 20.91 5.06
CA GLY A 24 6.88 19.47 4.86
C GLY A 24 5.53 19.04 4.26
N ALA A 25 4.42 19.54 4.80
CA ALA A 25 3.08 19.23 4.30
C ALA A 25 2.85 19.76 2.87
N ALA A 26 3.27 20.99 2.58
CA ALA A 26 3.20 21.56 1.23
C ALA A 26 4.07 20.81 0.23
N GLY A 27 5.30 20.44 0.63
CA GLY A 27 6.20 19.64 -0.21
C GLY A 27 5.62 18.26 -0.53
N LEU A 28 5.07 17.56 0.47
CA LEU A 28 4.41 16.27 0.27
C LEU A 28 3.18 16.39 -0.65
N HIS A 29 2.36 17.42 -0.45
CA HIS A 29 1.21 17.67 -1.30
C HIS A 29 1.65 17.94 -2.74
N LEU A 30 2.65 18.80 -2.96
CA LEU A 30 3.16 19.11 -4.29
C LEU A 30 3.77 17.89 -4.98
N TRP A 31 4.45 17.02 -4.24
CA TRP A 31 5.02 15.77 -4.76
C TRP A 31 3.90 14.82 -5.22
N THR A 32 2.88 14.64 -4.40
CA THR A 32 1.80 13.68 -4.64
C THR A 32 0.56 14.28 -5.31
N ARG A 33 0.63 15.52 -5.81
CA ARG A 33 -0.53 16.27 -6.35
C ARG A 33 -1.20 15.63 -7.56
N GLN A 34 -0.52 14.69 -8.21
CA GLN A 34 -1.07 13.94 -9.36
C GLN A 34 -1.92 12.74 -8.93
N CYS A 35 -1.99 12.47 -7.63
CA CYS A 35 -2.86 11.44 -7.07
C CYS A 35 -4.19 12.03 -6.61
N ALA A 36 -5.27 11.30 -6.88
CA ALA A 36 -6.62 11.57 -6.42
C ALA A 36 -7.22 10.33 -5.76
N PHE A 37 -8.37 10.49 -5.10
CA PHE A 37 -9.16 9.38 -4.57
C PHE A 37 -10.43 9.23 -5.39
N ASP A 38 -10.79 7.99 -5.71
CA ASP A 38 -12.02 7.68 -6.46
C ASP A 38 -13.19 7.52 -5.50
N ASP A 39 -14.09 8.51 -5.48
CA ASP A 39 -15.31 8.50 -4.66
C ASP A 39 -16.31 7.40 -5.09
N ASN A 40 -16.12 6.79 -6.27
CA ASN A 40 -16.96 5.68 -6.73
C ASN A 40 -16.50 4.33 -6.21
N PHE A 41 -15.32 4.22 -5.58
CA PHE A 41 -14.86 2.97 -4.97
C PHE A 41 -15.69 2.65 -3.72
N THR A 42 -16.79 1.93 -3.94
CA THR A 42 -17.81 1.62 -2.93
C THR A 42 -18.35 0.20 -3.14
N PRO A 43 -18.99 -0.40 -2.13
CA PRO A 43 -19.58 -1.74 -2.25
C PRO A 43 -20.59 -1.92 -3.38
N ALA A 44 -21.22 -0.83 -3.84
CA ALA A 44 -22.19 -0.86 -4.93
C ALA A 44 -21.56 -0.91 -6.32
N ASN A 45 -20.33 -0.41 -6.46
CA ASN A 45 -19.72 -0.10 -7.75
C ASN A 45 -18.46 -0.92 -8.06
N ASP A 46 -17.78 -1.47 -7.05
CA ASP A 46 -16.53 -2.21 -7.25
C ASP A 46 -16.67 -3.70 -6.88
N PRO A 47 -16.29 -4.64 -7.78
CA PRO A 47 -16.42 -6.07 -7.54
C PRO A 47 -15.52 -6.59 -6.40
N LEU A 48 -14.49 -5.86 -5.98
CA LEU A 48 -13.62 -6.25 -4.87
C LEU A 48 -14.44 -6.47 -3.59
N PHE A 49 -15.50 -5.71 -3.36
CA PHE A 49 -16.40 -5.85 -2.20
C PHE A 49 -17.21 -7.16 -2.21
N GLN A 50 -17.32 -7.83 -3.36
CA GLN A 50 -17.99 -9.13 -3.49
C GLN A 50 -17.01 -10.31 -3.52
N HIS A 51 -15.71 -10.02 -3.44
CA HIS A 51 -14.66 -11.03 -3.50
C HIS A 51 -14.79 -12.06 -2.36
N SER A 52 -14.52 -13.33 -2.67
CA SER A 52 -14.63 -14.45 -1.70
C SER A 52 -13.75 -14.23 -0.46
N LEU A 53 -12.57 -13.66 -0.66
CA LEU A 53 -11.63 -13.26 0.41
C LEU A 53 -12.29 -12.41 1.48
N LEU A 54 -13.07 -11.39 1.13
CA LEU A 54 -13.74 -10.52 2.11
C LEU A 54 -14.76 -11.27 2.95
N LYS A 55 -15.53 -12.18 2.34
CA LYS A 55 -16.49 -13.02 3.07
C LYS A 55 -15.80 -13.96 4.06
N MET A 56 -14.62 -14.46 3.69
CA MET A 56 -13.80 -15.32 4.54
C MET A 56 -13.22 -14.55 5.73
N VAL A 57 -12.67 -13.34 5.49
CA VAL A 57 -11.99 -12.57 6.55
C VAL A 57 -12.93 -11.71 7.38
N ASN A 58 -14.14 -11.42 6.89
CA ASN A 58 -15.15 -10.63 7.57
C ASN A 58 -16.53 -11.33 7.60
N PRO A 59 -16.63 -12.53 8.22
CA PRO A 59 -17.87 -13.31 8.22
C PRO A 59 -19.02 -12.63 8.97
N LYS A 60 -18.71 -11.68 9.85
CA LYS A 60 -19.68 -10.92 10.64
C LYS A 60 -20.16 -9.63 9.96
N ASN A 61 -19.62 -9.32 8.78
CA ASN A 61 -19.89 -8.07 8.07
C ASN A 61 -19.63 -6.83 8.94
N ASN A 62 -18.49 -6.84 9.64
CA ASN A 62 -18.02 -5.70 10.42
C ASN A 62 -17.75 -4.50 9.51
N PRO A 63 -17.92 -3.26 10.01
CA PRO A 63 -17.60 -2.07 9.24
C PRO A 63 -16.15 -2.05 8.76
N ASP A 64 -15.96 -1.57 7.54
CA ASP A 64 -14.67 -1.36 6.92
C ASP A 64 -14.39 0.13 6.67
N PHE A 65 -13.12 0.44 6.46
CA PHE A 65 -12.65 1.67 5.84
C PHE A 65 -12.11 1.30 4.46
N HIS A 66 -12.50 2.03 3.44
CA HIS A 66 -12.02 1.79 2.08
C HIS A 66 -11.68 3.07 1.34
N ASP A 67 -10.64 2.99 0.52
CA ASP A 67 -10.26 4.06 -0.40
C ASP A 67 -9.61 3.50 -1.67
N CYS A 68 -9.63 4.30 -2.73
CA CYS A 68 -8.95 4.00 -3.99
C CYS A 68 -8.12 5.20 -4.41
N CYS A 69 -6.84 5.18 -4.07
CA CYS A 69 -5.90 6.19 -4.54
C CYS A 69 -5.47 5.87 -5.97
N TYR A 70 -5.52 6.84 -6.88
CA TYR A 70 -5.11 6.63 -8.26
C TYR A 70 -4.28 7.77 -8.83
N ARG A 71 -3.47 7.46 -9.84
CA ARG A 71 -2.73 8.42 -10.67
C ARG A 71 -2.81 8.01 -12.13
N THR A 72 -3.22 8.94 -12.98
CA THR A 72 -3.30 8.75 -14.42
C THR A 72 -2.02 9.22 -15.10
N VAL A 73 -1.44 8.38 -15.96
CA VAL A 73 -0.21 8.67 -16.70
C VAL A 73 -0.43 8.43 -18.20
N PRO A 74 -0.18 9.44 -19.04
CA PRO A 74 -0.19 9.31 -20.50
C PRO A 74 0.80 8.27 -21.03
N PHE A 75 0.44 7.57 -22.10
CA PHE A 75 1.29 6.54 -22.73
C PHE A 75 2.66 7.07 -23.18
N ASP A 76 2.73 8.32 -23.63
CA ASP A 76 3.98 8.97 -24.09
C ASP A 76 4.98 9.26 -22.95
N LYS A 77 4.53 9.20 -21.69
CA LYS A 77 5.40 9.31 -20.51
C LYS A 77 5.83 7.96 -19.95
N LEU A 78 5.18 6.87 -20.36
CA LEU A 78 5.50 5.54 -19.88
C LEU A 78 6.65 4.93 -20.68
N ARG A 79 7.38 4.01 -20.06
CA ARG A 79 8.39 3.21 -20.77
C ARG A 79 7.72 2.45 -21.93
N PRO A 80 8.19 2.59 -23.18
CA PRO A 80 7.52 2.03 -24.35
C PRO A 80 7.31 0.51 -24.29
N ASP A 81 8.29 -0.22 -23.76
CA ASP A 81 8.25 -1.68 -23.62
C ASP A 81 7.10 -2.14 -22.71
N LEU A 82 6.76 -1.37 -21.67
CA LEU A 82 5.63 -1.67 -20.81
C LEU A 82 4.29 -1.41 -21.48
N VAL A 83 4.20 -0.34 -22.28
CA VAL A 83 2.99 0.01 -23.01
C VAL A 83 2.70 -1.02 -24.09
N GLU A 84 3.72 -1.41 -24.86
CA GLU A 84 3.62 -2.45 -25.89
C GLU A 84 3.20 -3.80 -25.31
N ASP A 85 3.81 -4.21 -24.20
CA ASP A 85 3.46 -5.43 -23.48
C ASP A 85 2.00 -5.39 -23.01
N ALA A 86 1.58 -4.32 -22.34
CA ALA A 86 0.22 -4.19 -21.82
C ALA A 86 -0.84 -4.10 -22.95
N LEU A 87 -0.54 -3.43 -24.06
CA LEU A 87 -1.43 -3.40 -25.24
C LEU A 87 -1.59 -4.77 -25.89
N SER A 88 -0.57 -5.63 -25.74
CA SER A 88 -0.57 -7.03 -26.19
C SER A 88 -1.18 -7.99 -25.17
N GLY A 89 -1.67 -7.50 -24.03
CA GLY A 89 -2.27 -8.32 -22.96
C GLY A 89 -1.26 -8.91 -21.96
N GLY A 90 -0.02 -8.42 -21.96
CA GLY A 90 1.02 -8.80 -21.01
C GLY A 90 0.86 -8.13 -19.64
N SER A 91 1.63 -8.62 -18.66
CA SER A 91 1.54 -8.25 -17.25
C SER A 91 2.64 -7.31 -16.76
N LYS A 92 3.65 -6.97 -17.59
CA LYS A 92 4.85 -6.27 -17.12
C LYS A 92 4.55 -4.91 -16.52
N LEU A 93 3.49 -4.26 -16.98
CA LEU A 93 3.07 -2.95 -16.47
C LEU A 93 2.62 -3.02 -15.00
N VAL A 94 1.73 -3.95 -14.65
CA VAL A 94 1.27 -4.12 -13.25
C VAL A 94 2.38 -4.69 -12.37
N GLU A 95 3.21 -5.58 -12.90
CA GLU A 95 4.39 -6.11 -12.19
C GLU A 95 5.39 -5.00 -11.85
N THR A 96 5.74 -4.15 -12.83
CA THR A 96 6.60 -2.98 -12.61
C THR A 96 5.96 -2.02 -11.62
N TYR A 97 4.66 -1.75 -11.76
CA TYR A 97 3.97 -0.86 -10.85
C TYR A 97 4.04 -1.37 -9.40
N SER A 98 3.75 -2.65 -9.16
CA SER A 98 3.88 -3.30 -7.85
C SER A 98 5.31 -3.26 -7.31
N ALA A 99 6.30 -3.60 -8.14
CA ALA A 99 7.71 -3.47 -7.79
C ALA A 99 8.07 -2.03 -7.38
N GLY A 100 7.51 -1.03 -8.04
CA GLY A 100 7.68 0.37 -7.70
C GLY A 100 7.02 0.76 -6.36
N VAL A 101 5.82 0.25 -6.09
CA VAL A 101 5.08 0.50 -4.83
C VAL A 101 5.88 -0.01 -3.64
N TRP A 102 6.34 -1.26 -3.68
CA TRP A 102 6.99 -1.91 -2.53
C TRP A 102 8.51 -1.73 -2.52
N GLY A 103 9.16 -1.66 -3.68
CA GLY A 103 10.61 -1.61 -3.82
C GLY A 103 11.22 -0.21 -3.85
N ARG A 104 10.42 0.87 -3.77
CA ARG A 104 10.94 2.25 -3.82
C ARG A 104 10.72 3.02 -2.51
N TYR A 105 10.87 4.34 -2.60
CA TYR A 105 11.06 5.24 -1.47
C TYR A 105 9.90 5.24 -0.47
N ALA A 106 8.65 5.02 -0.93
CA ALA A 106 7.48 5.12 -0.08
C ALA A 106 7.38 3.98 0.93
N PHE A 107 7.53 2.73 0.49
CA PHE A 107 7.47 1.57 1.40
C PHE A 107 8.74 1.38 2.24
N ASN A 108 9.86 2.01 1.87
CA ASN A 108 11.16 1.76 2.51
C ASN A 108 11.16 1.97 4.03
N ILE A 109 10.50 3.03 4.53
CA ILE A 109 10.46 3.31 5.98
C ILE A 109 9.65 2.25 6.71
N GLN A 110 8.43 1.94 6.22
CA GLN A 110 7.60 0.87 6.80
C GLN A 110 8.36 -0.45 6.78
N ARG A 111 8.94 -0.84 5.63
CA ARG A 111 9.74 -2.05 5.48
C ARG A 111 10.86 -2.18 6.50
N LYS A 112 11.62 -1.11 6.75
CA LYS A 112 12.72 -1.14 7.73
C LYS A 112 12.23 -1.25 9.17
N ILE A 113 11.11 -0.62 9.52
CA ILE A 113 10.46 -0.79 10.83
C ILE A 113 10.00 -2.24 11.00
N MET A 114 9.35 -2.80 9.98
CA MET A 114 8.89 -4.19 9.97
C MET A 114 10.04 -5.18 10.07
N GLU A 115 11.12 -4.93 9.33
CA GLU A 115 12.33 -5.74 9.37
C GLU A 115 12.90 -5.80 10.79
N MET A 116 13.02 -4.65 11.45
CA MET A 116 13.50 -4.59 12.83
C MET A 116 12.56 -5.26 13.84
N ALA A 117 11.26 -5.25 13.59
CA ALA A 117 10.25 -5.72 14.53
C ALA A 117 9.87 -7.20 14.37
N ARG A 118 10.00 -7.76 13.16
CA ARG A 118 9.42 -9.06 12.80
C ARG A 118 10.40 -10.04 12.14
N LYS A 119 11.51 -9.59 11.55
CA LYS A 119 12.39 -10.48 10.77
C LYS A 119 13.10 -11.48 11.69
N ASP A 120 12.91 -12.77 11.42
CA ASP A 120 13.55 -13.87 12.11
C ASP A 120 13.72 -15.09 11.17
N GLU A 121 14.18 -16.22 11.71
CA GLU A 121 14.42 -17.43 10.91
C GLU A 121 13.14 -18.01 10.30
N SER A 122 11.97 -17.79 10.91
CA SER A 122 10.67 -18.33 10.46
C SER A 122 10.11 -17.63 9.22
N ASN A 123 10.62 -16.44 8.91
CA ASN A 123 10.24 -15.64 7.74
C ASN A 123 11.45 -15.27 6.85
N ALA A 124 12.52 -16.07 6.92
CA ALA A 124 13.72 -15.90 6.09
C ALA A 124 13.45 -16.03 4.58
N GLY A 125 12.35 -16.66 4.19
CA GLY A 125 11.92 -16.79 2.79
C GLY A 125 11.07 -15.63 2.26
N ASP A 126 10.65 -14.70 3.11
CA ASP A 126 9.90 -13.52 2.69
C ASP A 126 10.83 -12.53 1.97
N LEU A 127 10.29 -11.73 1.05
CA LEU A 127 11.08 -10.65 0.43
C LEU A 127 11.28 -9.53 1.44
N TRP A 128 12.54 -9.21 1.74
CA TRP A 128 12.89 -8.18 2.70
C TRP A 128 13.63 -7.04 2.04
N GLU A 129 14.53 -7.32 1.10
CA GLU A 129 15.41 -6.30 0.55
C GLU A 129 14.79 -5.55 -0.63
N LYS A 130 15.27 -4.31 -0.80
CA LYS A 130 14.81 -3.42 -1.85
C LYS A 130 14.97 -4.08 -3.23
N GLU A 131 16.12 -4.68 -3.46
CA GLU A 131 16.49 -5.30 -4.72
C GLU A 131 15.64 -6.54 -5.02
N GLU A 132 15.22 -7.27 -3.98
CA GLU A 132 14.32 -8.42 -4.10
C GLU A 132 12.91 -7.98 -4.51
N LEU A 133 12.39 -6.94 -3.84
CA LEU A 133 11.08 -6.35 -4.17
C LEU A 133 11.06 -5.80 -5.60
N LEU A 134 12.12 -5.10 -6.02
CA LEU A 134 12.19 -4.53 -7.38
C LEU A 134 12.31 -5.57 -8.49
N LYS A 135 12.88 -6.75 -8.20
CA LYS A 135 13.06 -7.82 -9.19
C LYS A 135 11.90 -8.81 -9.24
N SER A 136 11.06 -8.84 -8.20
CA SER A 136 9.95 -9.77 -8.11
C SER A 136 8.85 -9.43 -9.12
N THR A 137 8.30 -10.46 -9.76
CA THR A 137 7.04 -10.36 -10.52
C THR A 137 5.81 -10.64 -9.65
N TYR A 138 6.02 -10.72 -8.32
CA TYR A 138 5.00 -10.94 -7.30
C TYR A 138 4.10 -12.15 -7.60
N PRO A 139 4.68 -13.37 -7.70
CA PRO A 139 3.84 -14.53 -7.88
C PRO A 139 2.87 -14.80 -6.73
N VAL A 140 1.72 -15.42 -7.03
CA VAL A 140 0.76 -15.87 -5.99
C VAL A 140 1.51 -16.68 -4.92
N GLY A 141 1.24 -16.37 -3.66
CA GLY A 141 1.95 -16.91 -2.49
C GLY A 141 3.22 -16.16 -2.10
N THR A 142 3.66 -15.15 -2.86
CA THR A 142 4.80 -14.31 -2.48
C THR A 142 4.46 -13.55 -1.21
N THR A 143 5.26 -13.77 -0.18
CA THR A 143 5.22 -13.05 1.09
C THR A 143 6.32 -12.00 1.12
N PHE A 144 6.03 -10.83 1.67
CA PHE A 144 7.04 -9.78 1.83
C PHE A 144 6.83 -8.92 3.07
N ALA A 145 7.96 -8.54 3.65
CA ALA A 145 8.08 -7.83 4.92
C ALA A 145 7.33 -8.47 6.10
N ASP A 146 6.95 -9.76 5.99
CA ASP A 146 6.03 -10.44 6.92
C ASP A 146 4.76 -9.61 7.23
N ASP A 147 4.27 -8.86 6.23
CA ASP A 147 2.98 -8.17 6.27
C ASP A 147 2.04 -8.71 5.21
N PHE A 148 2.56 -8.81 3.98
CA PHE A 148 1.73 -8.96 2.79
C PHE A 148 1.94 -10.33 2.18
N ILE A 149 0.87 -10.86 1.61
CA ILE A 149 0.88 -12.05 0.77
C ILE A 149 0.07 -11.80 -0.50
N VAL A 150 0.61 -12.21 -1.65
CA VAL A 150 -0.11 -12.19 -2.94
C VAL A 150 -1.13 -13.32 -2.97
N ILE A 151 -2.42 -12.96 -3.11
CA ILE A 151 -3.52 -13.91 -3.16
C ILE A 151 -3.87 -14.25 -4.61
N GLU A 152 -4.04 -13.23 -5.46
CA GLU A 152 -4.45 -13.41 -6.85
C GLU A 152 -3.73 -12.43 -7.77
N ARG A 153 -3.69 -12.76 -9.06
CA ARG A 153 -3.18 -11.86 -10.09
C ARG A 153 -3.92 -12.02 -11.41
N SER A 154 -3.84 -10.97 -12.20
CA SER A 154 -4.18 -10.93 -13.62
C SER A 154 -3.16 -10.05 -14.36
N PRO A 155 -3.18 -9.95 -15.70
CA PRO A 155 -2.29 -9.06 -16.42
C PRO A 155 -2.38 -7.57 -16.03
N SER A 156 -3.47 -7.13 -15.40
CA SER A 156 -3.68 -5.73 -15.02
C SER A 156 -3.91 -5.49 -13.52
N SER A 157 -3.90 -6.54 -12.68
CA SER A 157 -4.19 -6.40 -11.25
C SER A 157 -3.45 -7.43 -10.40
N ILE A 158 -2.96 -7.01 -9.23
CA ILE A 158 -2.38 -7.88 -8.20
C ILE A 158 -3.16 -7.67 -6.90
N LEU A 159 -3.78 -8.73 -6.38
CA LEU A 159 -4.52 -8.75 -5.11
C LEU A 159 -3.62 -9.26 -3.99
N LEU A 160 -3.59 -8.50 -2.90
CA LEU A 160 -2.80 -8.73 -1.71
C LEU A 160 -3.70 -8.78 -0.49
N ARG A 161 -3.30 -9.58 0.50
CA ARG A 161 -3.78 -9.48 1.88
C ARG A 161 -2.63 -9.01 2.76
N GLY A 162 -2.89 -8.07 3.67
CA GLY A 162 -1.85 -7.53 4.56
C GLY A 162 -2.33 -7.09 5.94
N GLY A 163 -1.42 -6.52 6.74
CA GLY A 163 -1.67 -5.87 8.02
C GLY A 163 -1.06 -6.62 9.22
N LEU A 164 -1.32 -7.93 9.30
CA LEU A 164 -0.63 -8.86 10.18
C LEU A 164 0.11 -9.90 9.35
N SER A 165 1.12 -10.53 9.97
CA SER A 165 1.87 -11.62 9.34
C SER A 165 0.93 -12.62 8.65
N PRO A 166 1.21 -12.99 7.39
CA PRO A 166 0.45 -14.02 6.68
C PRO A 166 0.33 -15.36 7.43
N ARG A 167 1.23 -15.61 8.37
CA ARG A 167 1.28 -16.82 9.21
C ARG A 167 0.26 -16.80 10.35
N VAL A 168 -0.26 -15.62 10.72
CA VAL A 168 -1.31 -15.47 11.72
C VAL A 168 -2.66 -15.71 11.05
N ALA A 169 -3.42 -16.72 11.47
CA ALA A 169 -4.76 -17.02 10.93
C ALA A 169 -4.81 -16.94 9.37
N PRO A 170 -4.08 -17.80 8.65
CA PRO A 170 -3.89 -17.71 7.19
C PRO A 170 -5.22 -17.66 6.42
N ASP A 171 -6.22 -18.40 6.88
CA ASP A 171 -7.55 -18.49 6.25
C ASP A 171 -8.67 -17.92 7.15
N GLY A 172 -8.30 -17.22 8.22
CA GLY A 172 -9.22 -16.77 9.26
C GLY A 172 -9.27 -15.25 9.40
N PRO A 173 -10.28 -14.71 10.09
CA PRO A 173 -10.36 -13.28 10.41
C PRO A 173 -9.16 -12.78 11.23
N ARG A 174 -8.73 -11.54 11.00
CA ARG A 174 -7.61 -10.88 11.70
C ARG A 174 -8.00 -9.53 12.29
N GLU A 175 -7.23 -9.08 13.27
CA GLU A 175 -7.21 -7.68 13.64
C GLU A 175 -6.53 -6.87 12.53
N LEU A 176 -7.13 -5.73 12.15
CA LEU A 176 -6.59 -4.81 11.14
C LEU A 176 -6.18 -5.54 9.84
N ASP A 177 -7.11 -6.30 9.28
CA ASP A 177 -6.92 -7.00 8.01
C ASP A 177 -7.06 -6.02 6.85
N SER A 178 -6.15 -6.09 5.90
CA SER A 178 -6.17 -5.22 4.72
C SER A 178 -6.22 -6.05 3.44
N ILE A 179 -7.21 -5.75 2.61
CA ILE A 179 -7.33 -6.31 1.27
C ILE A 179 -6.98 -5.21 0.28
N ILE A 180 -5.89 -5.40 -0.45
CA ILE A 180 -5.30 -4.36 -1.29
C ILE A 180 -5.21 -4.87 -2.72
N THR A 181 -5.65 -4.09 -3.70
CA THR A 181 -5.31 -4.34 -5.10
C THR A 181 -4.42 -3.25 -5.66
N LEU A 182 -3.45 -3.67 -6.47
CA LEU A 182 -2.66 -2.78 -7.32
C LEU A 182 -3.10 -3.01 -8.75
N ASP A 183 -3.76 -2.00 -9.33
CA ASP A 183 -4.31 -2.09 -10.68
C ASP A 183 -3.57 -1.16 -11.65
N ALA A 184 -3.41 -1.61 -12.89
CA ALA A 184 -2.92 -0.81 -14.01
C ALA A 184 -3.98 -0.83 -15.13
N ASP A 185 -4.94 0.08 -15.04
CA ASP A 185 -6.08 0.14 -15.97
C ASP A 185 -5.72 0.95 -17.22
N LEU A 186 -5.75 0.30 -18.38
CA LEU A 186 -5.49 0.94 -19.67
C LEU A 186 -6.75 1.56 -20.26
N ASP A 187 -6.68 2.83 -20.62
CA ASP A 187 -7.62 3.48 -21.53
C ASP A 187 -6.93 3.71 -22.89
N ARG A 188 -7.29 2.88 -23.87
CA ARG A 188 -6.73 2.94 -25.23
C ARG A 188 -7.19 4.18 -26.01
N GLN A 189 -8.40 4.67 -25.74
CA GLN A 189 -8.95 5.81 -26.46
C GLN A 189 -8.32 7.10 -25.96
N ALA A 190 -8.27 7.28 -24.63
CA ALA A 190 -7.60 8.42 -24.01
C ALA A 190 -6.07 8.31 -24.02
N ARG A 191 -5.51 7.14 -24.35
CA ARG A 191 -4.07 6.84 -24.37
C ARG A 191 -3.40 7.11 -23.02
N VAL A 192 -4.05 6.65 -21.94
CA VAL A 192 -3.57 6.79 -20.57
C VAL A 192 -3.65 5.46 -19.82
N VAL A 193 -2.82 5.31 -18.80
CA VAL A 193 -2.94 4.27 -17.78
C VAL A 193 -3.35 4.91 -16.47
N SER A 194 -4.35 4.34 -15.79
CA SER A 194 -4.65 4.67 -14.40
C SER A 194 -4.03 3.63 -13.47
N PHE A 195 -2.98 4.02 -12.74
CA PHE A 195 -2.42 3.21 -11.67
C PHE A 195 -3.25 3.41 -10.41
N LYS A 196 -3.75 2.34 -9.81
CA LYS A 196 -4.63 2.39 -8.64
C LYS A 196 -4.05 1.57 -7.50
N LEU A 197 -4.29 2.04 -6.28
CA LEU A 197 -4.15 1.28 -5.04
C LEU A 197 -5.52 1.33 -4.38
N LYS A 198 -6.24 0.21 -4.43
CA LYS A 198 -7.50 0.04 -3.72
C LYS A 198 -7.21 -0.64 -2.39
N SER A 199 -7.87 -0.19 -1.34
CA SER A 199 -7.62 -0.65 0.02
C SER A 199 -8.95 -0.84 0.72
N ILE A 200 -9.15 -2.00 1.33
CA ILE A 200 -10.26 -2.27 2.25
C ILE A 200 -9.64 -2.74 3.56
N LEU A 201 -9.78 -1.94 4.61
CA LEU A 201 -9.32 -2.24 5.95
C LEU A 201 -10.50 -2.58 6.83
N LEU A 202 -10.39 -3.68 7.57
CA LEU A 202 -11.43 -4.13 8.48
C LEU A 202 -10.83 -4.80 9.71
N ASN A 203 -11.63 -4.91 10.76
CA ASN A 203 -11.30 -5.78 11.88
C ASN A 203 -12.22 -7.01 11.82
N GLY A 204 -11.68 -8.15 11.38
CA GLY A 204 -12.45 -9.38 11.18
C GLY A 204 -12.79 -10.11 12.47
N VAL A 205 -12.05 -9.86 13.56
CA VAL A 205 -12.28 -10.51 14.86
C VAL A 205 -13.22 -9.72 15.78
N SER A 206 -13.37 -8.40 15.54
CA SER A 206 -14.21 -7.51 16.35
C SER A 206 -15.66 -8.01 16.47
N ASP A 207 -16.23 -7.86 17.68
CA ASP A 207 -17.68 -7.98 17.93
C ASP A 207 -18.39 -6.62 17.89
N GLY A 208 -17.64 -5.52 17.76
CA GLY A 208 -18.13 -4.15 17.79
C GLY A 208 -18.27 -3.51 16.40
N LYS A 209 -19.11 -2.48 16.32
CA LYS A 209 -19.40 -1.67 15.11
C LYS A 209 -18.49 -0.44 14.95
N GLY A 210 -17.35 -0.41 15.64
CA GLY A 210 -16.41 0.72 15.54
C GLY A 210 -15.73 0.77 14.17
N ALA A 211 -15.46 1.97 13.67
CA ALA A 211 -14.63 2.13 12.47
C ALA A 211 -13.24 1.53 12.72
N PRO A 212 -12.63 0.86 11.73
CA PRO A 212 -11.35 0.18 11.91
C PRO A 212 -10.19 1.17 12.11
N LEU A 213 -10.35 2.43 11.68
CA LEU A 213 -9.39 3.50 11.87
C LEU A 213 -10.06 4.78 12.41
N PRO A 214 -9.43 5.49 13.37
CA PRO A 214 -9.86 6.84 13.75
C PRO A 214 -9.49 7.87 12.67
N GLY A 215 -10.20 9.01 12.65
CA GLY A 215 -10.05 10.04 11.60
C GLY A 215 -8.61 10.49 11.28
N PRO A 216 -7.75 10.79 12.26
CA PRO A 216 -6.35 11.13 11.99
C PRO A 216 -5.57 9.99 11.32
N ALA A 217 -5.86 8.73 11.66
CA ALA A 217 -5.23 7.57 11.04
C ALA A 217 -5.71 7.39 9.58
N VAL A 218 -6.98 7.67 9.29
CA VAL A 218 -7.51 7.70 7.91
C VAL A 218 -6.75 8.74 7.06
N PHE A 219 -6.57 9.96 7.57
CA PHE A 219 -5.83 10.99 6.84
C PHE A 219 -4.38 10.58 6.56
N LEU A 220 -3.68 10.02 7.56
CA LEU A 220 -2.30 9.54 7.39
C LEU A 220 -2.21 8.39 6.40
N HIS A 221 -3.14 7.43 6.46
CA HIS A 221 -3.25 6.34 5.49
C HIS A 221 -3.39 6.88 4.08
N GLN A 222 -4.27 7.85 3.86
CA GLN A 222 -4.48 8.45 2.55
C GLN A 222 -3.23 9.19 2.02
N GLN A 223 -2.49 9.91 2.89
CA GLN A 223 -1.23 10.52 2.45
C GLN A 223 -0.18 9.47 2.12
N TYR A 224 -0.19 8.34 2.83
CA TYR A 224 0.71 7.24 2.57
C TYR A 224 0.38 6.49 1.27
N ALA A 225 -0.89 6.22 1.01
CA ALA A 225 -1.37 5.64 -0.25
C ALA A 225 -0.96 6.49 -1.46
N LYS A 226 -1.07 7.83 -1.35
CA LYS A 226 -0.56 8.76 -2.37
C LYS A 226 0.92 8.60 -2.64
N LEU A 227 1.76 8.46 -1.60
CA LEU A 227 3.20 8.23 -1.76
C LEU A 227 3.48 6.89 -2.43
N LEU A 228 2.78 5.82 -2.03
CA LEU A 228 2.91 4.49 -2.62
C LEU A 228 2.56 4.48 -4.11
N VAL A 229 1.40 5.03 -4.48
CA VAL A 229 0.96 5.16 -5.88
C VAL A 229 1.94 6.02 -6.68
N THR A 230 2.44 7.11 -6.10
CA THR A 230 3.45 7.95 -6.76
C THR A 230 4.73 7.17 -7.02
N ALA A 231 5.24 6.44 -6.03
CA ALA A 231 6.45 5.63 -6.13
C ALA A 231 6.31 4.52 -7.18
N GLY A 232 5.16 3.85 -7.21
CA GLY A 232 4.80 2.85 -8.22
C GLY A 232 4.77 3.43 -9.62
N ALA A 233 3.94 4.45 -9.86
CA ALA A 233 3.79 5.06 -11.17
C ALA A 233 5.10 5.65 -11.71
N ASP A 234 5.89 6.31 -10.85
CA ASP A 234 7.22 6.82 -11.21
C ASP A 234 8.18 5.71 -11.66
N HIS A 235 7.98 4.45 -11.25
CA HIS A 235 8.81 3.33 -11.71
C HIS A 235 8.45 2.86 -13.13
N CYS A 236 7.26 3.18 -13.61
CA CYS A 236 6.78 2.86 -14.95
C CYS A 236 7.07 3.97 -15.97
N VAL A 237 7.48 5.16 -15.52
CA VAL A 237 7.78 6.33 -16.36
C VAL A 237 9.20 6.22 -16.94
N ALA A 238 9.37 6.73 -18.17
CA ALA A 238 10.63 6.75 -18.91
C ALA A 238 11.60 7.84 -18.44
#